data_AF-A0A6J6S927-F1
#
_entry.id   AF-A0A6J6S927-F1
#
_cell.length_a   1.000
_cell.length_b   1.000
_cell.length_c   1.000
_cell.angle_alpha   90.00
_cell.angle_beta   90.00
_cell.angle_gamma   90.00
#
_symmetry.space_group_name_H-M   'P 1'
#
loop_
_entity.id
_entity.type
_entity.pdbx_description
1 polymer ?
#
loop_
_entity_poly.entity_id
_entity_poly.type
_entity_poly.pdbx_seq_one_letter_code
_entity_poly.pdbx_strand_id
1 'polypeptide(L)'
;MNEATAVAMAIGARRVLGSDVGLALTGVAGPSEQDGMPVGTLCIGLVVGEAAPVSTTVRLPGQRQQMREFSVISALDLLRRTLLGL
;
A
#
# COMPACT_ATOMS: atom_id res chain seq x y z
N MET A 1 3.63 -11.08 3.67
CA MET A 1 3.11 -9.77 3.21
C MET A 1 1.59 -9.78 3.24
N ASN A 2 0.97 -8.96 4.11
CA ASN A 2 -0.50 -8.91 4.26
C ASN A 2 -0.97 -7.48 4.54
N GLU A 3 -2.28 -7.26 4.44
CA GLU A 3 -2.91 -5.95 4.66
C GLU A 3 -2.73 -5.42 6.08
N ALA A 4 -2.80 -6.29 7.09
CA ALA A 4 -2.59 -5.90 8.48
C ALA A 4 -1.20 -5.26 8.70
N THR A 5 -0.18 -5.79 8.04
CA THR A 5 1.18 -5.22 8.05
C THR A 5 1.19 -3.84 7.40
N ALA A 6 0.55 -3.69 6.24
CA ALA A 6 0.46 -2.40 5.53
C ALA A 6 -0.26 -1.35 6.38
N VAL A 7 -1.35 -1.71 7.05
CA VAL A 7 -2.09 -0.83 7.97
C VAL A 7 -1.22 -0.42 9.16
N ALA A 8 -0.54 -1.38 9.81
CA ALA A 8 0.33 -1.09 10.94
C ALA A 8 1.46 -0.12 10.55
N MET A 9 2.05 -0.29 9.36
CA MET A 9 3.05 0.63 8.80
C MET A 9 2.46 2.03 8.55
N ALA A 10 1.26 2.12 7.97
CA ALA A 10 0.59 3.40 7.70
C ALA A 10 0.27 4.17 8.99
N ILE A 11 -0.28 3.48 10.01
CA ILE A 11 -0.52 4.05 11.35
C ILE A 11 0.79 4.55 11.95
N GLY A 12 1.85 3.71 11.90
CA GLY A 12 3.16 4.06 12.41
C GLY A 12 3.74 5.30 11.75
N ALA A 13 3.70 5.37 10.42
CA ALA A 13 4.17 6.51 9.63
C ALA A 13 3.41 7.79 10.00
N ARG A 14 2.07 7.75 10.02
CA ARG A 14 1.23 8.88 10.41
C ARG A 14 1.62 9.42 11.80
N ARG A 15 1.72 8.51 12.77
CA ARG A 15 2.04 8.85 14.17
C ARG A 15 3.42 9.46 14.32
N VAL A 16 4.45 8.86 13.72
CA VAL A 16 5.85 9.30 13.87
C VAL A 16 6.10 10.63 13.14
N LEU A 17 5.44 10.84 12.00
CA LEU A 17 5.59 12.07 11.21
C LEU A 17 4.63 13.20 11.63
N GLY A 18 3.65 12.90 12.49
CA GLY A 18 2.61 13.88 12.88
C GLY A 18 1.76 14.34 11.69
N SER A 19 1.60 13.51 10.67
CA SER A 19 0.85 13.84 9.46
C SER A 19 -0.63 13.51 9.59
N ASP A 20 -1.47 14.14 8.78
CA ASP A 20 -2.90 13.79 8.68
C ASP A 20 -3.09 12.44 7.98
N VAL A 21 -2.18 12.09 7.07
CA VAL A 21 -2.25 10.89 6.24
C VAL A 21 -1.06 9.98 6.52
N GLY A 22 -1.34 8.69 6.71
CA GLY A 22 -0.36 7.61 6.66
C GLY A 22 -0.66 6.70 5.47
N LEU A 23 0.32 6.47 4.61
CA LEU A 23 0.22 5.58 3.46
C LEU A 23 1.42 4.64 3.45
N ALA A 24 1.18 3.34 3.32
CA ALA A 24 2.23 2.35 3.32
C ALA A 24 1.99 1.24 2.31
N LEU A 25 3.09 0.66 1.83
CA LEU A 25 3.12 -0.37 0.80
C LEU A 25 4.02 -1.51 1.26
N THR A 26 3.55 -2.74 1.07
CA THR A 26 4.36 -3.95 1.21
C THR A 26 3.98 -4.92 0.10
N GLY A 27 4.95 -5.53 -0.58
CA GLY A 27 4.64 -6.35 -1.74
C GLY A 27 5.87 -6.99 -2.38
N VAL A 28 5.61 -7.93 -3.30
CA VAL A 28 6.63 -8.72 -4.00
C VAL A 28 6.86 -8.14 -5.38
N ALA A 29 7.87 -7.28 -5.51
CA ALA A 29 8.24 -6.72 -6.81
C ALA A 29 8.91 -7.73 -7.77
N GLY A 30 9.31 -8.92 -7.29
CA GLY A 30 10.03 -9.93 -8.06
C GLY A 30 11.56 -9.80 -7.95
N PRO A 31 12.34 -10.64 -8.66
CA PRO A 31 11.90 -11.53 -9.75
C PRO A 31 11.28 -12.86 -9.30
N SER A 32 11.34 -13.20 -8.03
CA SER A 32 10.81 -14.45 -7.48
C SER A 32 9.76 -14.20 -6.40
N GLU A 33 9.02 -15.26 -6.07
CA GLU A 33 8.12 -15.28 -4.92
C GLU A 33 8.87 -14.99 -3.61
N GLN A 34 8.16 -14.40 -2.66
CA GLN A 34 8.68 -14.09 -1.33
C GLN A 34 7.61 -14.40 -0.30
N ASP A 35 7.96 -15.12 0.77
CA ASP A 35 7.03 -15.55 1.83
C ASP A 35 5.77 -16.26 1.29
N GLY A 36 5.90 -17.05 0.22
CA GLY A 36 4.79 -17.74 -0.45
C GLY A 36 3.84 -16.82 -1.22
N MET A 37 4.16 -15.53 -1.36
CA MET A 37 3.36 -14.58 -2.14
C MET A 37 3.92 -14.44 -3.56
N PRO A 38 3.05 -14.45 -4.59
CA PRO A 38 3.48 -14.38 -5.97
C PRO A 38 4.02 -12.99 -6.34
N VAL A 39 4.91 -12.95 -7.34
CA VAL A 39 5.38 -11.69 -7.94
C VAL A 39 4.20 -10.84 -8.41
N GLY A 40 4.32 -9.53 -8.20
CA GLY A 40 3.27 -8.55 -8.50
C GLY A 40 2.27 -8.36 -7.37
N THR A 41 2.38 -9.07 -6.25
CA THR A 41 1.52 -8.83 -5.08
C THR A 41 1.88 -7.49 -4.45
N LEU A 42 0.88 -6.65 -4.22
CA LEU A 42 0.99 -5.41 -3.45
C LEU A 42 -0.13 -5.32 -2.43
N CYS A 43 0.21 -5.13 -1.17
CA CYS A 43 -0.70 -4.69 -0.12
C CYS A 43 -0.50 -3.20 0.14
N ILE A 44 -1.61 -2.46 0.23
CA ILE A 44 -1.64 -1.02 0.48
C ILE A 44 -2.39 -0.81 1.80
N GLY A 45 -1.84 0.03 2.67
CA GLY A 45 -2.48 0.49 3.90
C GLY A 45 -2.57 2.00 3.92
N LEU A 46 -3.73 2.54 4.31
CA LEU A 46 -4.03 3.96 4.31
C LEU A 46 -4.76 4.33 5.60
N VAL A 47 -4.37 5.45 6.20
CA VAL A 47 -5.03 6.08 7.35
C VAL A 47 -5.16 7.57 7.05
N VAL A 48 -6.36 8.13 7.25
CA VAL A 48 -6.64 9.55 7.03
C VAL A 48 -7.34 10.12 8.26
N GLY A 49 -6.66 11.03 8.97
CA GLY A 49 -7.15 11.59 10.23
C GLY A 49 -7.53 10.51 11.23
N GLU A 50 -8.71 10.64 11.83
CA GLU A 50 -9.27 9.70 12.80
C GLU A 50 -10.21 8.65 12.17
N ALA A 51 -10.26 8.58 10.84
CA ALA A 51 -11.08 7.58 10.15
C ALA A 51 -10.51 6.17 10.35
N ALA A 52 -11.38 5.17 10.21
CA ALA A 52 -10.96 3.78 10.21
C ALA A 52 -9.90 3.53 9.10
N PRO A 53 -8.84 2.75 9.37
CA PRO A 53 -7.86 2.40 8.36
C PRO A 53 -8.49 1.68 7.17
N VAL A 54 -7.97 1.95 5.98
CA VAL A 54 -8.34 1.28 4.73
C VAL A 54 -7.16 0.45 4.25
N SER A 55 -7.43 -0.74 3.72
CA SER A 55 -6.41 -1.57 3.09
C SER A 55 -6.96 -2.33 1.89
N THR A 56 -6.04 -2.71 1.01
CA THR A 56 -6.36 -3.57 -0.12
C THR A 56 -5.13 -4.31 -0.61
N THR A 57 -5.36 -5.47 -1.24
CA THR A 57 -4.34 -6.24 -1.93
C THR A 57 -4.65 -6.30 -3.41
N VAL A 58 -3.67 -5.96 -4.24
CA VAL A 58 -3.78 -5.99 -5.70
C VAL A 58 -2.66 -6.80 -6.33
N ARG A 59 -2.91 -7.29 -7.55
CA ARG A 59 -1.90 -7.95 -8.40
C ARG A 59 -1.54 -7.02 -9.54
N LEU A 60 -0.29 -6.59 -9.56
CA LEU A 60 0.24 -5.68 -10.58
C LEU A 60 1.06 -6.47 -11.60
N PRO A 61 0.94 -6.13 -12.90
CA PRO A 61 1.75 -6.72 -13.94
C PRO A 61 3.14 -6.08 -13.98
N GLY A 62 4.00 -6.64 -14.83
CA GLY A 62 5.29 -6.05 -15.18
C GLY A 62 6.46 -6.57 -14.34
N GLN A 63 7.65 -6.16 -14.75
CA GLN A 63 8.90 -6.51 -14.09
C GLN A 63 9.17 -5.61 -12.88
N ARG A 64 10.20 -5.93 -12.10
CA ARG A 64 10.51 -5.27 -10.80
C ARG A 64 10.43 -3.74 -10.82
N GLN A 65 10.92 -3.09 -11.87
CA GLN A 65 10.84 -1.63 -11.99
C GLN A 65 9.39 -1.16 -12.22
N GLN A 66 8.70 -1.72 -13.22
CA GLN A 66 7.30 -1.39 -13.53
C GLN A 66 6.37 -1.65 -12.34
N MET A 67 6.60 -2.76 -11.62
CA MET A 67 5.82 -3.08 -10.42
C MET A 67 5.94 -1.97 -9.36
N ARG A 68 7.14 -1.40 -9.15
CA ARG A 68 7.34 -0.27 -8.23
C ARG A 68 6.62 0.98 -8.71
N GLU A 69 6.69 1.30 -9.99
CA GLU A 69 6.02 2.45 -10.60
C GLU A 69 4.49 2.32 -10.44
N PHE A 70 3.92 1.16 -10.83
CA PHE A 70 2.51 0.88 -10.65
C PHE A 70 2.08 0.84 -9.19
N SER A 71 2.94 0.37 -8.28
CA SER A 71 2.63 0.38 -6.85
C SER A 71 2.42 1.78 -6.31
N VAL A 72 3.27 2.73 -6.72
CA VAL A 72 3.12 4.15 -6.34
C VAL A 72 1.84 4.72 -6.92
N ILE A 73 1.56 4.46 -8.20
CA ILE A 73 0.34 4.94 -8.88
C ILE A 73 -0.92 4.40 -8.17
N SER A 74 -0.97 3.10 -7.90
CA SER A 74 -2.10 2.46 -7.22
C SER A 74 -2.30 3.00 -5.81
N ALA A 75 -1.22 3.25 -5.07
CA ALA A 75 -1.27 3.80 -3.72
C ALA A 75 -1.83 5.23 -3.69
N LEU A 76 -1.35 6.07 -4.61
CA LEU A 76 -1.81 7.45 -4.73
C LEU A 76 -3.24 7.54 -5.27
N ASP A 77 -3.64 6.63 -6.16
CA ASP A 77 -5.04 6.56 -6.62
C ASP A 77 -5.99 6.14 -5.50
N LEU A 78 -5.60 5.18 -4.65
CA LEU A 78 -6.37 4.81 -3.45
C LEU A 78 -6.56 6.03 -2.54
N LEU A 79 -5.47 6.73 -2.21
CA LEU A 79 -5.53 7.94 -1.40
C LEU A 79 -6.45 8.99 -2.04
N ARG A 80 -6.29 9.26 -3.34
CA ARG A 80 -7.11 10.22 -4.08
C ARG A 80 -8.59 9.88 -4.00
N ARG A 81 -8.97 8.62 -4.20
CA ARG A 81 -10.37 8.17 -4.10
C ARG A 81 -10.92 8.32 -2.70
N THR A 82 -10.16 7.91 -1.68
CA THR A 82 -10.56 8.06 -0.28
C THR A 82 -10.81 9.52 0.09
N LEU A 83 -9.94 10.45 -0.34
CA LEU A 83 -10.12 11.89 -0.10
C LEU A 83 -11.31 12.50 -0.85
N LEU A 84 -11.72 11.90 -1.97
CA LEU A 84 -12.87 12.32 -2.77
C LEU A 84 -14.18 11.59 -2.40
N GLY A 85 -14.14 10.60 -1.50
CA GLY A 85 -15.30 9.78 -1.14
C GLY A 85 -15.77 8.85 -2.27
N LEU A 86 -14.85 8.39 -3.12
CA LEU A 86 -15.09 7.49 -4.26
C LEU A 86 -14.88 6.02 -3.93
#